data_AF-A0A1W1CGB4-F1
#
_entry.id   AF-A0A1W1CGB4-F1
#
_cell.length_a   1.000
_cell.length_b   1.000
_cell.length_c   1.000
_cell.angle_alpha   90.00
_cell.angle_beta   90.00
_cell.angle_gamma   90.00
#
_symmetry.space_group_name_H-M   'P 1'
#
loop_
_entity.id
_entity.type
_entity.pdbx_description
1 polymer ?
#
loop_
_entity_poly.entity_id
_entity_poly.type
_entity_poly.pdbx_seq_one_letter_code
_entity_poly.pdbx_strand_id
1 'polypeptide(L)'
;MIVDDFGTDKSAYNRMFELKAEYIKIDGTFIKELSNDSAYKVIVKSIVDFAKKSGIKTIAEHVETQEIHAIVKELGIDYSQGYYIGKPSLNI
;
A
#
# COMPACT_ATOMS: atom_id res chain seq x y z
N MET A 1 7.95 -13.15 0.75
CA MET A 1 6.95 -13.08 1.84
C MET A 1 6.32 -11.69 1.87
N ILE A 2 5.05 -11.57 2.29
CA ILE A 2 4.29 -10.30 2.31
C ILE A 2 3.92 -9.95 3.76
N VAL A 3 4.06 -8.68 4.13
CA VAL A 3 3.49 -8.12 5.36
C VAL A 3 2.23 -7.33 5.01
N ASP A 4 1.14 -7.65 5.69
CA ASP A 4 -0.17 -7.01 5.50
C ASP A 4 -0.42 -5.88 6.48
N ASP A 5 -1.40 -5.02 6.16
CA ASP A 5 -1.87 -3.91 7.00
C ASP A 5 -0.77 -2.93 7.46
N PHE A 6 0.23 -2.68 6.61
CA PHE A 6 1.38 -1.88 7.02
C PHE A 6 0.97 -0.41 7.20
N GLY A 7 1.27 0.13 8.39
CA GLY A 7 0.91 1.48 8.81
C GLY A 7 -0.10 1.54 9.95
N THR A 8 -0.84 0.45 10.20
CA THR A 8 -1.84 0.39 11.31
C THR A 8 -1.24 -0.18 12.60
N ASP A 9 -0.29 -1.11 12.50
CA ASP A 9 0.37 -1.77 13.64
C ASP A 9 1.89 -1.47 13.69
N LYS A 10 2.38 -1.01 14.84
CA LYS A 10 3.83 -0.82 15.09
C LYS A 10 4.61 -2.13 14.94
N SER A 11 3.98 -3.28 15.19
CA SER A 11 4.62 -4.59 15.06
C SER A 11 4.94 -4.97 13.61
N ALA A 12 4.28 -4.34 12.62
CA ALA A 12 4.49 -4.60 11.20
C ALA A 12 5.94 -4.31 10.76
N TYR A 13 6.58 -3.29 11.34
CA TYR A 13 7.98 -2.97 11.09
C TYR A 13 8.93 -4.07 11.57
N ASN A 14 8.73 -4.58 12.79
CA ASN A 14 9.57 -5.65 13.34
C ASN A 14 9.40 -6.95 12.54
N ARG A 15 8.16 -7.32 12.24
CA ARG A 15 7.85 -8.50 11.43
C ARG A 15 8.49 -8.43 10.05
N MET A 16 8.47 -7.27 9.40
CA MET A 16 9.09 -7.11 8.08
C MET A 16 10.59 -7.45 8.09
N PHE A 17 11.33 -7.03 9.11
CA PHE A 17 12.75 -7.36 9.24
C PHE A 17 12.99 -8.83 9.58
N GLU A 18 12.23 -9.38 10.53
CA GLU A 18 12.32 -10.79 10.93
C GLU A 18 12.02 -11.74 9.77
N LEU A 19 11.05 -11.37 8.94
CA LEU A 19 10.53 -12.19 7.85
C LEU A 19 11.21 -11.94 6.51
N LYS A 20 12.13 -10.98 6.42
CA LYS A 20 12.76 -10.53 5.16
C LYS A 20 11.73 -10.30 4.06
N ALA A 21 10.74 -9.45 4.36
CA ALA A 21 9.62 -9.22 3.46
C ALA A 21 10.09 -8.73 2.08
N GLU A 22 9.48 -9.26 1.02
CA GLU A 22 9.72 -8.84 -0.37
C GLU A 22 8.66 -7.82 -0.81
N TYR A 23 7.50 -7.83 -0.13
CA TYR A 23 6.38 -6.94 -0.39
C TYR A 23 5.79 -6.39 0.91
N ILE A 24 5.34 -5.14 0.84
CA ILE A 24 4.51 -4.47 1.84
C ILE A 24 3.18 -4.13 1.21
N LYS A 25 2.08 -4.55 1.85
CA LYS A 25 0.74 -4.07 1.52
C LYS A 25 0.40 -2.88 2.42
N ILE A 26 0.09 -1.75 1.80
CA ILE A 26 -0.32 -0.52 2.48
C ILE A 26 -1.83 -0.60 2.66
N ASP A 27 -2.24 -0.54 3.93
CA ASP A 27 -3.62 -0.74 4.35
C ASP A 27 -4.58 0.22 3.64
N GLY A 28 -5.74 -0.31 3.25
CA GLY A 28 -6.76 0.43 2.52
C GLY A 28 -7.32 1.66 3.24
N THR A 29 -7.26 1.71 4.58
CA THR A 29 -7.66 2.88 5.37
C THR A 29 -6.79 4.10 5.08
N PHE A 30 -5.51 3.92 4.80
CA PHE A 30 -4.64 5.03 4.36
C PHE A 30 -4.88 5.38 2.89
N ILE A 31 -5.07 4.37 2.04
CA ILE A 31 -5.25 4.54 0.60
C ILE A 31 -6.54 5.30 0.28
N LYS A 32 -7.63 5.03 1.01
CA LYS A 32 -8.93 5.70 0.83
C LYS A 32 -8.90 7.19 1.14
N GLU A 33 -8.04 7.63 2.06
CA GLU A 33 -7.95 9.03 2.46
C GLU A 33 -6.99 9.86 1.59
N LEU A 34 -6.32 9.25 0.62
CA LEU A 34 -5.34 9.93 -0.25
C LEU A 34 -5.93 11.11 -1.04
N SER A 35 -7.20 11.06 -1.43
CA SER A 35 -7.87 12.16 -2.13
C SER A 35 -8.35 13.28 -1.19
N ASN A 36 -8.55 12.97 0.10
CA ASN A 36 -9.23 13.86 1.03
C ASN A 36 -8.25 14.66 1.90
N ASP A 37 -7.13 14.05 2.28
CA ASP A 37 -6.18 14.66 3.21
C ASP A 37 -4.72 14.45 2.78
N SER A 38 -4.04 15.57 2.57
CA SER A 38 -2.61 15.62 2.22
C SER A 38 -1.69 14.95 3.25
N ALA A 39 -2.09 14.88 4.53
CA ALA A 39 -1.31 14.19 5.57
C ALA A 39 -1.15 12.69 5.24
N TYR A 40 -2.19 12.05 4.70
CA TYR A 40 -2.13 10.65 4.28
C TYR A 40 -1.17 10.46 3.11
N LYS A 41 -1.11 11.41 2.16
CA LYS A 41 -0.10 11.37 1.09
C LYS A 41 1.32 11.40 1.65
N VAL A 42 1.59 12.22 2.65
CA VAL A 42 2.91 12.31 3.30
C VAL A 42 3.28 11.01 4.00
N ILE A 43 2.34 10.41 4.74
CA ILE A 43 2.56 9.14 5.44
C ILE A 43 2.84 8.02 4.44
N VAL A 44 1.95 7.85 3.45
CA VAL A 44 2.09 6.81 2.42
C VAL A 44 3.38 7.00 1.62
N LYS A 45 3.74 8.25 1.28
CA LYS A 45 5.01 8.54 0.61
C LYS A 45 6.22 8.11 1.44
N SER A 46 6.18 8.35 2.75
CA SER A 46 7.26 7.95 3.66
C SER A 46 7.43 6.43 3.71
N ILE A 47 6.32 5.67 3.68
CA ILE A 47 6.35 4.21 3.60
C ILE A 47 6.95 3.75 2.27
N VAL A 48 6.54 4.34 1.15
CA VAL A 48 7.05 4.00 -0.19
C VAL A 48 8.54 4.28 -0.31
N ASP A 49 9.00 5.44 0.17
CA ASP A 49 10.41 5.81 0.10
C ASP A 49 11.29 4.91 0.99
N PHE A 50 10.75 4.49 2.15
CA PHE A 50 11.39 3.49 2.99
C PHE A 50 11.50 2.14 2.26
N ALA A 51 10.39 1.61 1.76
CA ALA A 51 10.35 0.32 1.07
C ALA A 51 11.33 0.29 -0.12
N LYS A 52 11.33 1.38 -0.92
CA LYS A 52 12.26 1.55 -2.05
C LYS A 52 13.72 1.49 -1.62
N LYS A 53 14.10 2.18 -0.53
CA LYS A 53 15.47 2.13 0.01
C LYS A 53 15.85 0.76 0.57
N SER A 54 14.86 0.01 1.05
CA SER A 54 15.02 -1.35 1.56
C SER A 54 14.96 -2.43 0.46
N GLY A 55 14.72 -2.06 -0.80
CA GLY A 55 14.57 -3.02 -1.90
C GLY A 55 13.27 -3.84 -1.84
N ILE A 56 12.26 -3.35 -1.13
CA ILE A 56 10.97 -4.00 -0.91
C ILE A 56 9.94 -3.35 -1.84
N LYS A 57 9.09 -4.16 -2.48
CA LYS A 57 8.01 -3.66 -3.34
C LYS A 57 6.76 -3.33 -2.54
N THR A 58 5.94 -2.44 -3.05
CA THR A 58 4.74 -1.93 -2.37
C THR A 58 3.47 -2.26 -3.13
N ILE A 59 2.39 -2.52 -2.40
CA ILE A 59 1.06 -2.80 -2.94
C ILE A 59 0.06 -1.90 -2.21
N ALA A 60 -0.68 -1.07 -2.93
CA ALA A 60 -1.81 -0.33 -2.37
C ALA A 60 -3.07 -1.20 -2.33
N GLU A 61 -3.71 -1.32 -1.18
CA GLU A 61 -4.99 -1.99 -1.05
C GLU A 61 -6.19 -1.05 -1.25
N HIS A 62 -7.35 -1.62 -1.53
CA HIS A 62 -8.61 -0.90 -1.69
C HIS A 62 -8.55 0.28 -2.67
N VAL A 63 -7.80 0.13 -3.76
CA VAL A 63 -7.82 1.08 -4.89
C VAL A 63 -9.16 0.94 -5.61
N GLU A 64 -10.14 1.75 -5.20
CA GLU A 64 -11.56 1.62 -5.61
C GLU A 64 -12.00 2.66 -6.65
N THR A 65 -11.21 3.73 -6.87
CA THR A 65 -11.52 4.78 -7.86
C THR A 65 -10.32 5.10 -8.75
N GLN A 66 -10.60 5.69 -9.92
CA GLN A 66 -9.57 6.19 -10.84
C GLN A 66 -8.69 7.28 -10.20
N GLU A 67 -9.31 8.14 -9.40
CA GLU A 67 -8.61 9.22 -8.69
C GLU A 67 -7.58 8.67 -7.69
N ILE A 68 -8.00 7.74 -6.83
CA ILE A 68 -7.10 7.07 -5.89
C ILE A 68 -5.98 6.36 -6.66
N HIS A 69 -6.30 5.67 -7.75
CA HIS A 69 -5.29 4.98 -8.56
C HIS A 69 -4.26 5.94 -9.19
N ALA A 70 -4.68 7.14 -9.61
CA ALA A 70 -3.77 8.16 -10.13
C ALA A 70 -2.80 8.64 -9.05
N ILE A 71 -3.30 8.91 -7.84
CA ILE A 71 -2.45 9.31 -6.69
C ILE A 71 -1.49 8.18 -6.31
N VAL A 72 -1.97 6.93 -6.25
CA VAL A 72 -1.14 5.75 -5.96
C VAL A 72 0.03 5.63 -6.94
N LYS A 73 -0.21 5.86 -8.23
CA LYS A 73 0.84 5.89 -9.26
C LYS A 73 1.82 7.05 -9.06
N GLU A 74 1.33 8.24 -8.76
CA GLU A 74 2.15 9.42 -8.50
C GLU A 74 3.10 9.20 -7.29
N LEU A 75 2.61 8.56 -6.24
CA LEU A 75 3.40 8.26 -5.05
C LEU A 75 4.51 7.22 -5.31
N GLY A 76 4.44 6.50 -6.43
CA GLY A 76 5.44 5.52 -6.86
C GLY A 76 5.22 4.12 -6.27
N ILE A 77 3.97 3.77 -5.95
CA ILE A 77 3.61 2.44 -5.46
C ILE A 77 3.67 1.42 -6.62
N ASP A 78 4.27 0.25 -6.37
CA ASP A 78 4.58 -0.72 -7.44
C ASP A 78 3.33 -1.44 -7.98
N TYR A 79 2.38 -1.78 -7.10
CA TYR A 79 1.17 -2.53 -7.46
C TYR A 79 -0.09 -1.95 -6.81
N SER A 80 -1.25 -2.23 -7.41
CA SER A 80 -2.56 -1.81 -6.89
C SER A 80 -3.50 -3.00 -6.82
N GLN A 81 -4.23 -3.12 -5.71
CA GLN A 81 -5.30 -4.08 -5.50
C GLN A 81 -6.57 -3.32 -5.09
N GLY A 82 -7.69 -3.61 -5.74
CA GLY A 82 -8.98 -3.00 -5.40
C GLY A 82 -9.97 -3.04 -6.55
N TYR A 83 -11.21 -2.63 -6.29
CA TYR A 83 -12.32 -2.78 -7.24
C TYR A 83 -12.15 -1.99 -8.54
N TYR A 84 -11.35 -0.93 -8.54
CA TYR A 84 -11.02 -0.20 -9.76
C TYR A 84 -10.12 -1.02 -10.69
N ILE A 85 -9.24 -1.85 -10.12
CA ILE A 85 -8.34 -2.72 -10.88
C ILE A 85 -9.08 -3.98 -11.35
N GLY A 86 -9.83 -4.59 -10.44
CA GLY A 86 -10.61 -5.78 -10.71
C GLY A 86 -11.33 -6.23 -9.45
N LYS A 87 -12.61 -6.54 -9.57
CA LYS A 87 -13.38 -7.12 -8.46
C LYS A 87 -12.97 -8.59 -8.26
N PRO A 88 -12.94 -9.09 -7.01
CA PRO A 88 -12.82 -10.51 -6.76
C PRO A 88 -13.87 -11.27 -7.57
N SER A 89 -13.42 -12.27 -8.31
CA SER A 89 -14.30 -13.20 -9.03
C SER A 89 -14.30 -14.53 -8.28
N LEU A 90 -15.50 -15.07 -8.05
CA LEU A 90 -15.66 -16.44 -7.60
C LEU A 90 -15.30 -17.35 -8.76
N ASN A 91 -14.07 -17.86 -8.79
CA ASN A 91 -13.73 -19.02 -9.60
C ASN A 91 -14.05 -20.27 -8.77
N ILE A 92 -15.29 -20.73 -8.89
CA ILE A 92 -15.79 -21.98 -8.31
C ILE A 92 -15.44 -23.14 -9.24
#